data_AF-B3DZ44-F1
#
_entry.id   AF-B3DZ44-F1
#
_cell.length_a   1.000
_cell.length_b   1.000
_cell.length_c   1.000
_cell.angle_alpha   90.00
_cell.angle_beta   90.00
_cell.angle_gamma   90.00
#
_symmetry.space_group_name_H-M   'P 1'
#
loop_
_entity.id
_entity.type
_entity.pdbx_description
1 polymer ?
#
loop_
_entity_poly.entity_id
_entity_poly.type
_entity_poly.pdbx_seq_one_letter_code
_entity_poly.pdbx_strand_id
1 'polypeptide(L)'
;MEEKEWKKAYGLLKKAQSLDPKNGEIYRLLGDSYVLCQNRRKALLAYRQAVKVDPTSAENWMALGLEEEHLNMAKRALESFKEATLLSPTAQSWYHLGLAYMNLNRFNEALYPLEKAAHLDPGLIEARHTLGLCYEKLGKKEAAHQAFSKAYLLNPTNATLQQNIARITKSPAQPPSKDKP
;
A
#
# COMPACT_ATOMS: atom_id res chain seq x y z
N MET A 1 19.28 -23.74 -4.34
CA MET A 1 18.63 -24.41 -3.19
C MET A 1 17.18 -23.99 -3.03
N GLU A 2 16.86 -22.71 -3.21
CA GLU A 2 15.51 -22.13 -3.08
C GLU A 2 14.43 -22.84 -3.93
N GLU A 3 14.76 -23.28 -5.15
CA GLU A 3 13.78 -23.95 -6.02
C GLU A 3 13.26 -25.29 -5.46
N LYS A 4 14.08 -25.97 -4.64
CA LYS A 4 13.74 -27.25 -4.04
C LYS A 4 12.91 -27.09 -2.77
N GLU A 5 13.03 -25.94 -2.10
CA GLU A 5 12.37 -25.65 -0.83
C GLU A 5 10.94 -25.17 -1.04
N TRP A 6 10.69 -24.30 -2.02
CA TRP A 6 9.31 -23.85 -2.30
C TRP A 6 8.45 -24.95 -2.91
N LYS A 7 9.00 -25.86 -3.74
CA LYS A 7 8.23 -27.01 -4.28
C LYS A 7 7.75 -27.93 -3.16
N LYS A 8 8.58 -28.13 -2.13
CA LYS A 8 8.21 -28.85 -0.91
C LYS A 8 7.14 -28.10 -0.12
N ALA A 9 7.34 -26.80 0.11
CA ALA A 9 6.37 -25.95 0.81
C ALA A 9 5.00 -25.97 0.11
N TYR A 10 4.98 -25.84 -1.22
CA TYR A 10 3.78 -25.96 -2.03
C TYR A 10 3.07 -27.30 -1.87
N GLY A 11 3.82 -28.41 -1.91
CA GLY A 11 3.26 -29.75 -1.69
C GLY A 11 2.65 -29.91 -0.29
N LEU A 12 3.33 -29.42 0.75
CA LEU A 12 2.83 -29.43 2.12
C LEU A 12 1.57 -28.58 2.28
N LEU A 13 1.55 -27.38 1.70
CA LEU A 13 0.39 -26.50 1.73
C LEU A 13 -0.81 -27.09 0.98
N LYS A 14 -0.60 -27.80 -0.12
CA LYS A 14 -1.68 -28.52 -0.82
C LYS A 14 -2.26 -29.66 0.02
N LYS A 15 -1.43 -30.37 0.77
CA LYS A 15 -1.90 -31.37 1.73
C LYS A 15 -2.66 -30.72 2.89
N ALA A 16 -2.12 -29.63 3.46
CA ALA A 16 -2.77 -28.88 4.52
C ALA A 16 -4.14 -28.34 4.07
N GLN A 17 -4.24 -27.82 2.84
CA GLN A 17 -5.49 -27.37 2.23
C GLN A 17 -6.55 -28.48 2.17
N SER A 18 -6.14 -29.74 1.94
CA SER A 18 -7.08 -30.87 1.92
C SER A 18 -7.56 -31.29 3.31
N LEU A 19 -6.77 -31.01 4.35
CA LEU A 19 -7.10 -31.32 5.73
C LEU A 19 -7.96 -30.23 6.37
N ASP A 20 -7.71 -28.97 6.05
CA ASP A 20 -8.48 -27.83 6.53
C ASP A 20 -8.78 -26.84 5.39
N PRO A 21 -9.86 -27.07 4.61
CA PRO A 21 -10.21 -26.23 3.48
C PRO A 21 -10.79 -24.87 3.88
N LYS A 22 -10.98 -24.59 5.18
CA LYS A 22 -11.51 -23.31 5.68
C LYS A 22 -10.44 -22.41 6.28
N ASN A 23 -9.20 -22.86 6.34
CA ASN A 23 -8.10 -22.07 6.87
C ASN A 23 -7.57 -21.08 5.82
N GLY A 24 -7.85 -19.79 6.03
CA GLY A 24 -7.41 -18.71 5.14
C GLY A 24 -5.90 -18.56 5.05
N GLU A 25 -5.18 -18.83 6.14
CA GLU A 25 -3.72 -18.75 6.19
C GLU A 25 -3.07 -19.71 5.17
N ILE A 26 -3.60 -20.92 5.03
CA ILE A 26 -3.08 -21.90 4.06
C ILE A 26 -3.18 -21.34 2.63
N TYR A 27 -4.30 -20.71 2.30
CA TYR A 27 -4.49 -20.10 0.98
C TYR A 27 -3.60 -18.87 0.79
N ARG A 28 -3.37 -18.08 1.84
CA ARG A 28 -2.43 -16.95 1.81
C ARG A 28 -1.00 -17.44 1.56
N LEU A 29 -0.53 -18.45 2.29
CA LEU A 29 0.79 -19.05 2.11
C LEU A 29 0.95 -19.74 0.74
N LEU A 30 -0.12 -20.30 0.18
CA LEU A 30 -0.14 -20.76 -1.22
C LEU A 30 0.03 -19.60 -2.19
N GLY A 31 -0.62 -18.47 -1.91
CA GLY A 31 -0.44 -17.22 -2.65
C GLY A 31 1.02 -16.75 -2.62
N ASP A 32 1.62 -16.67 -1.43
CA ASP A 32 3.02 -16.29 -1.23
C ASP A 32 3.95 -17.22 -2.02
N SER A 33 3.69 -18.52 -1.98
CA SER A 33 4.43 -19.52 -2.77
C SER A 33 4.33 -19.27 -4.27
N TYR A 34 3.14 -18.95 -4.79
CA TYR A 34 2.96 -18.63 -6.20
C TYR A 34 3.63 -17.31 -6.60
N VAL A 35 3.69 -16.32 -5.70
CA VAL A 35 4.45 -15.07 -5.91
C VAL A 35 5.93 -15.38 -6.11
N LEU A 36 6.51 -16.23 -5.25
CA LEU A 36 7.91 -16.66 -5.38
C LEU A 36 8.18 -17.41 -6.70
N CYS A 37 7.19 -18.14 -7.22
CA CYS A 37 7.25 -18.79 -8.53
C CYS A 37 7.00 -17.85 -9.71
N GLN A 38 6.85 -16.54 -9.46
CA GLN A 38 6.44 -15.54 -10.46
C GLN A 38 5.08 -15.86 -11.13
N ASN A 39 4.26 -16.73 -10.52
CA ASN A 39 2.94 -17.08 -11.04
C ASN A 39 1.85 -16.24 -10.38
N ARG A 40 1.88 -14.95 -10.69
CA ARG A 40 0.99 -13.91 -10.15
C ARG A 40 -0.51 -14.23 -10.32
N ARG A 41 -0.89 -14.82 -11.45
CA ARG A 41 -2.29 -15.22 -11.69
C ARG A 41 -2.77 -16.26 -10.68
N LYS A 42 -1.95 -17.27 -10.37
CA LYS A 42 -2.31 -18.27 -9.35
C LYS A 42 -2.23 -17.70 -7.93
N ALA A 43 -1.28 -16.80 -7.67
CA ALA A 43 -1.20 -16.09 -6.40
C ALA A 43 -2.49 -15.32 -6.10
N LEU A 44 -2.96 -14.51 -7.07
CA LEU A 44 -4.21 -13.77 -6.96
C LEU A 44 -5.41 -14.67 -6.66
N LEU A 45 -5.52 -15.83 -7.32
CA LEU A 45 -6.61 -16.78 -7.06
C LEU A 45 -6.52 -17.38 -5.64
N ALA A 46 -5.31 -17.65 -5.15
CA ALA A 46 -5.10 -18.17 -3.81
C ALA A 46 -5.46 -17.12 -2.75
N TYR A 47 -5.02 -15.87 -2.88
CA TYR A 47 -5.39 -14.79 -1.96
C TYR A 47 -6.89 -14.50 -1.96
N ARG A 48 -7.55 -14.54 -3.13
CA ARG A 48 -9.02 -14.43 -3.18
C ARG A 48 -9.72 -15.54 -2.44
N GLN A 49 -9.18 -16.75 -2.49
CA GLN A 49 -9.72 -17.86 -1.73
C GLN A 49 -9.45 -17.67 -0.23
N ALA A 50 -8.30 -17.11 0.16
CA ALA A 50 -7.97 -16.80 1.56
C ALA A 50 -9.01 -15.87 2.20
N VAL A 51 -9.31 -14.72 1.58
CA VAL A 51 -10.33 -13.78 2.09
C VAL A 51 -11.75 -14.35 2.02
N LYS A 52 -12.01 -15.29 1.09
CA LYS A 52 -13.33 -15.94 0.98
C LYS A 52 -13.59 -16.90 2.13
N VAL A 53 -12.58 -17.65 2.56
CA VAL A 53 -12.74 -18.65 3.65
C VAL A 53 -12.54 -18.02 5.03
N ASP A 54 -11.73 -16.98 5.11
CA ASP A 54 -11.48 -16.20 6.32
C ASP A 54 -11.52 -14.70 5.98
N PRO A 55 -12.73 -14.10 5.94
CA PRO A 55 -12.91 -12.68 5.65
C PRO A 55 -12.53 -11.77 6.82
N THR A 56 -12.18 -12.33 7.99
CA THR A 56 -11.88 -11.58 9.21
C THR A 56 -10.39 -11.35 9.43
N SER A 57 -9.51 -12.00 8.66
CA SER A 57 -8.07 -11.76 8.71
C SER A 57 -7.68 -10.54 7.88
N ALA A 58 -7.16 -9.51 8.56
CA ALA A 58 -6.61 -8.33 7.91
C ALA A 58 -5.40 -8.68 7.03
N GLU A 59 -4.59 -9.67 7.42
CA GLU A 59 -3.43 -10.14 6.69
C GLU A 59 -3.81 -10.74 5.33
N ASN A 60 -4.90 -11.50 5.27
CA ASN A 60 -5.42 -12.05 4.02
C ASN A 60 -5.86 -10.93 3.06
N TRP A 61 -6.55 -9.92 3.58
CA TRP A 61 -6.95 -8.74 2.81
C TRP A 61 -5.77 -7.89 2.36
N MET A 62 -4.76 -7.70 3.21
CA MET A 62 -3.51 -7.03 2.85
C MET A 62 -2.79 -7.76 1.72
N ALA A 63 -2.63 -9.09 1.82
CA ALA A 63 -1.95 -9.88 0.81
C ALA A 63 -2.69 -9.83 -0.55
N LEU A 64 -4.03 -9.89 -0.53
CA LEU A 64 -4.85 -9.71 -1.72
C LEU A 64 -4.66 -8.30 -2.33
N GLY A 65 -4.75 -7.25 -1.51
CA GLY A 65 -4.60 -5.87 -1.97
C GLY A 65 -3.24 -5.60 -2.60
N LEU A 66 -2.16 -6.09 -2.00
CA LEU A 66 -0.79 -5.95 -2.52
C LEU A 66 -0.62 -6.64 -3.89
N GLU A 67 -1.16 -7.85 -4.05
CA GLU A 67 -1.09 -8.57 -5.33
C GLU A 67 -1.97 -7.89 -6.40
N GLU A 68 -3.14 -7.37 -6.02
CA GLU A 68 -4.00 -6.59 -6.92
C GLU A 68 -3.34 -5.28 -7.35
N GLU A 69 -2.64 -4.58 -6.44
CA GLU A 69 -1.85 -3.39 -6.75
C GLU A 69 -0.72 -3.73 -7.73
N HIS A 70 0.06 -4.78 -7.46
CA HIS A 70 1.14 -5.25 -8.34
C HIS A 70 0.63 -5.60 -9.75
N LEU A 71 -0.62 -6.07 -9.86
CA LEU A 71 -1.28 -6.38 -11.13
C LEU A 71 -2.02 -5.17 -11.74
N ASN A 72 -1.78 -3.96 -11.25
CA ASN A 72 -2.42 -2.71 -11.68
C ASN A 72 -3.96 -2.71 -11.57
N MET A 73 -4.53 -3.52 -10.66
CA MET A 73 -5.96 -3.57 -10.38
C MET A 73 -6.36 -2.57 -9.29
N ALA A 74 -6.00 -1.30 -9.47
CA ALA A 74 -6.09 -0.27 -8.42
C ALA A 74 -7.46 -0.16 -7.72
N LYS A 75 -8.57 -0.32 -8.46
CA LYS A 75 -9.93 -0.30 -7.88
C LYS A 75 -10.18 -1.47 -6.93
N ARG A 76 -9.66 -2.66 -7.23
CA ARG A 76 -9.83 -3.84 -6.36
C ARG A 76 -8.90 -3.76 -5.15
N ALA A 77 -7.65 -3.36 -5.39
CA ALA A 77 -6.69 -3.11 -4.32
C ALA A 77 -7.24 -2.11 -3.30
N LEU A 78 -7.91 -1.04 -3.76
CA LEU A 78 -8.57 -0.08 -2.88
C LEU A 78 -9.58 -0.75 -1.93
N GLU A 79 -10.47 -1.59 -2.44
CA GLU A 79 -11.46 -2.28 -1.60
C GLU A 79 -10.79 -3.26 -0.63
N SER A 80 -9.81 -4.03 -1.12
CA SER A 80 -9.02 -4.94 -0.27
C SER A 80 -8.30 -4.22 0.88
N PHE A 81 -7.68 -3.06 0.61
CA PHE A 81 -7.02 -2.26 1.64
C PHE A 81 -8.00 -1.56 2.60
N LYS A 82 -9.21 -1.22 2.16
CA LYS A 82 -10.26 -0.73 3.08
C LYS A 82 -10.65 -1.80 4.08
N GLU A 83 -10.90 -3.03 3.62
CA GLU A 83 -11.23 -4.15 4.50
C GLU A 83 -10.08 -4.45 5.47
N ALA A 84 -8.85 -4.51 4.98
CA ALA A 84 -7.67 -4.69 5.83
C ALA A 84 -7.57 -3.61 6.93
N THR A 85 -7.80 -2.35 6.57
CA THR A 85 -7.73 -1.21 7.49
C THR A 85 -8.88 -1.22 8.50
N LEU A 86 -10.07 -1.68 8.11
CA LEU A 86 -11.21 -1.84 9.01
C LEU A 86 -10.95 -2.91 10.08
N LEU A 87 -10.33 -4.02 9.68
CA LEU A 87 -10.04 -5.16 10.55
C LEU A 87 -8.83 -4.92 11.46
N SER A 88 -7.74 -4.35 10.91
CA SER A 88 -6.52 -4.06 11.65
C SER A 88 -5.89 -2.75 11.15
N PRO A 89 -6.18 -1.61 11.81
CA PRO A 89 -5.68 -0.31 11.41
C PRO A 89 -4.21 -0.14 11.81
N THR A 90 -3.29 -0.45 10.91
CA THR A 90 -1.84 -0.28 11.08
C THR A 90 -1.33 0.86 10.20
N ALA A 91 -0.15 1.40 10.51
CA ALA A 91 0.48 2.40 9.63
C ALA A 91 0.62 1.90 8.19
N GLN A 92 0.97 0.63 8.01
CA GLN A 92 1.13 0.00 6.70
C GLN A 92 -0.21 -0.13 5.95
N SER A 93 -1.28 -0.58 6.61
CA SER A 93 -2.59 -0.71 5.95
C SER A 93 -3.15 0.66 5.54
N TRP A 94 -3.01 1.67 6.40
CA TRP A 94 -3.38 3.05 6.08
C TRP A 94 -2.54 3.63 4.94
N TYR A 95 -1.23 3.34 4.89
CA TYR A 95 -0.35 3.77 3.82
C TYR A 95 -0.79 3.20 2.47
N HIS A 96 -1.02 1.88 2.39
CA HIS A 96 -1.47 1.24 1.15
C HIS A 96 -2.87 1.68 0.72
N LEU A 97 -3.77 1.95 1.67
CA LEU A 97 -5.08 2.56 1.36
C LEU A 97 -4.90 3.95 0.72
N GLY A 98 -4.02 4.78 1.29
CA GLY A 98 -3.67 6.08 0.73
C GLY A 98 -3.04 5.98 -0.67
N LEU A 99 -2.11 5.04 -0.85
CA LEU A 99 -1.45 4.77 -2.13
C LEU A 99 -2.45 4.29 -3.19
N ALA A 100 -3.42 3.46 -2.84
CA ALA A 100 -4.47 3.04 -3.76
C ALA A 100 -5.36 4.21 -4.22
N TYR A 101 -5.69 5.16 -3.33
CA TYR A 101 -6.36 6.40 -3.73
C TYR A 101 -5.48 7.25 -4.66
N MET A 102 -4.17 7.36 -4.38
CA MET A 102 -3.21 8.05 -5.25
C MET A 102 -3.16 7.44 -6.66
N ASN A 103 -3.10 6.11 -6.76
CA ASN A 103 -3.08 5.38 -8.03
C ASN A 103 -4.38 5.55 -8.84
N LEU A 104 -5.48 5.90 -8.17
CA LEU A 104 -6.77 6.22 -8.79
C LEU A 104 -6.95 7.73 -9.07
N ASN A 105 -5.91 8.55 -8.86
CA ASN A 105 -5.94 10.02 -8.92
C ASN A 105 -6.99 10.67 -7.99
N ARG A 106 -7.35 9.97 -6.90
CA ARG A 106 -8.30 10.44 -5.88
C ARG A 106 -7.54 11.11 -4.74
N PHE A 107 -6.90 12.23 -5.07
CA PHE A 107 -5.92 12.87 -4.20
C PHE A 107 -6.53 13.41 -2.89
N ASN A 108 -7.74 13.97 -2.92
CA ASN A 108 -8.38 14.44 -1.69
C ASN A 108 -8.67 13.28 -0.72
N GLU A 109 -9.15 12.14 -1.22
CA GLU A 109 -9.40 10.97 -0.38
C GLU A 109 -8.12 10.28 0.12
N ALA A 110 -7.00 10.45 -0.58
CA ALA A 110 -5.70 9.92 -0.16
C ALA A 110 -5.11 10.62 1.08
N LEU A 111 -5.47 11.88 1.33
CA LEU A 111 -4.91 12.67 2.44
C LEU A 111 -5.13 12.01 3.80
N TYR A 112 -6.37 11.65 4.12
CA TYR A 112 -6.70 11.12 5.45
C TYR A 112 -5.97 9.79 5.77
N PRO A 113 -5.98 8.77 4.88
CA PRO A 113 -5.19 7.55 5.10
C PRO A 113 -3.68 7.82 5.25
N LEU A 114 -3.10 8.68 4.41
CA LEU A 114 -1.67 8.99 4.46
C LEU A 114 -1.28 9.75 5.74
N GLU A 115 -2.11 10.70 6.18
CA GLU A 115 -1.94 11.40 7.45
C GLU A 115 -2.04 10.43 8.64
N LYS A 116 -3.01 9.49 8.61
CA LYS A 116 -3.12 8.44 9.63
C LYS A 116 -1.90 7.52 9.65
N ALA A 117 -1.41 7.08 8.49
CA ALA A 117 -0.20 6.27 8.40
C ALA A 117 1.01 6.99 9.01
N ALA A 118 1.26 8.24 8.62
CA ALA A 118 2.38 9.04 9.13
C ALA A 118 2.25 9.42 10.62
N HIS A 119 1.02 9.40 11.17
CA HIS A 119 0.78 9.60 12.59
C HIS A 119 1.02 8.32 13.40
N LEU A 120 0.53 7.18 12.92
CA LEU A 120 0.70 5.88 13.58
C LEU A 120 2.17 5.43 13.57
N ASP A 121 2.87 5.67 12.48
CA ASP A 121 4.31 5.46 12.39
C ASP A 121 5.02 6.74 11.94
N PRO A 122 5.51 7.55 12.90
CA PRO A 122 6.32 8.71 12.60
C PRO A 122 7.66 8.39 11.94
N GLY A 123 8.09 7.13 11.83
CA GLY A 123 9.28 6.70 11.10
C GLY A 123 9.01 6.31 9.64
N LEU A 124 7.75 6.16 9.23
CA LEU A 124 7.39 5.74 7.88
C LEU A 124 7.61 6.88 6.87
N ILE A 125 8.76 6.87 6.22
CA ILE A 125 9.22 7.91 5.28
C ILE A 125 8.30 7.93 4.06
N GLU A 126 7.93 6.77 3.56
CA GLU A 126 7.08 6.55 2.39
C GLU A 126 5.74 7.24 2.56
N ALA A 127 5.09 7.10 3.72
CA ALA A 127 3.81 7.77 3.98
C ALA A 127 3.92 9.29 3.88
N ARG A 128 4.98 9.90 4.42
CA ARG A 128 5.19 11.35 4.33
C ARG A 128 5.60 11.81 2.94
N HIS A 129 6.40 11.02 2.23
CA HIS A 129 6.75 11.28 0.85
C HIS A 129 5.51 11.27 -0.04
N THR A 130 4.68 10.22 0.06
CA THR A 130 3.43 10.11 -0.69
C THR A 130 2.44 11.21 -0.29
N LEU A 131 2.37 11.60 0.99
CA LEU A 131 1.57 12.75 1.43
C LEU A 131 2.05 14.07 0.78
N GLY A 132 3.37 14.27 0.67
CA GLY A 132 3.94 15.42 -0.04
C GLY A 132 3.56 15.44 -1.53
N LEU A 133 3.66 14.29 -2.21
CA LEU A 133 3.22 14.15 -3.59
C LEU A 133 1.71 14.40 -3.74
N CYS A 134 0.91 13.95 -2.78
CA CYS A 134 -0.52 14.17 -2.74
C CYS A 134 -0.88 15.66 -2.64
N TYR A 135 -0.30 16.38 -1.67
CA TYR A 135 -0.50 17.82 -1.53
C TYR A 135 -0.06 18.59 -2.77
N GLU A 136 1.03 18.16 -3.40
CA GLU A 136 1.51 18.78 -4.64
C GLU A 136 0.52 18.61 -5.80
N LYS A 137 -0.05 17.42 -5.98
CA LYS A 137 -1.11 17.17 -6.98
C LYS A 137 -2.37 18.00 -6.72
N LEU A 138 -2.60 18.37 -5.46
CA LEU A 138 -3.68 19.27 -5.03
C LEU A 138 -3.30 20.76 -5.10
N GLY A 139 -2.09 21.12 -5.56
CA GLY A 139 -1.61 22.50 -5.61
C GLY A 139 -1.23 23.12 -4.26
N LYS A 140 -1.25 22.34 -3.16
CA LYS A 140 -0.94 22.80 -1.80
C LYS A 140 0.57 22.78 -1.55
N LYS A 141 1.30 23.71 -2.19
CA LYS A 141 2.78 23.74 -2.20
C LYS A 141 3.41 23.78 -0.81
N GLU A 142 2.88 24.59 0.10
CA GLU A 142 3.43 24.75 1.46
C GLU A 142 3.28 23.45 2.25
N ALA A 143 2.12 22.79 2.16
CA ALA A 143 1.87 21.51 2.82
C ALA A 143 2.75 20.40 2.22
N ALA A 144 2.92 20.39 0.90
CA ALA A 144 3.82 19.47 0.21
C ALA A 144 5.28 19.65 0.65
N HIS A 145 5.76 20.90 0.72
CA HIS A 145 7.09 21.22 1.23
C HIS A 145 7.25 20.69 2.66
N GLN A 146 6.32 20.98 3.56
CA GLN A 146 6.38 20.52 4.95
C GLN A 146 6.43 18.98 5.05
N ALA A 147 5.61 18.27 4.27
CA ALA A 147 5.59 16.82 4.26
C ALA A 147 6.93 16.25 3.77
N PHE A 148 7.47 16.77 2.66
CA PHE A 148 8.79 16.37 2.17
C PHE A 148 9.93 16.71 3.13
N SER A 149 9.91 17.88 3.77
CA SER A 149 10.92 18.25 4.78
C SER A 149 10.89 17.30 5.97
N LYS A 150 9.70 16.92 6.46
CA LYS A 150 9.57 15.93 7.54
C LYS A 150 10.11 14.55 7.12
N ALA A 151 9.82 14.10 5.89
CA ALA A 151 10.39 12.87 5.35
C ALA A 151 11.93 12.96 5.25
N TYR A 152 12.44 14.11 4.81
CA TYR A 152 13.87 14.37 4.63
C TYR A 152 14.63 14.34 5.95
N LEU A 153 14.06 14.87 7.04
CA LEU A 153 14.68 14.80 8.36
C LEU A 153 14.91 13.37 8.85
N LEU A 154 14.07 12.41 8.41
CA LEU A 154 14.21 11.00 8.75
C LEU A 154 15.26 10.28 7.88
N ASN A 155 15.47 10.74 6.65
CA ASN A 155 16.50 10.23 5.76
C ASN A 155 17.12 11.36 4.91
N PRO A 156 18.12 12.09 5.47
CA PRO A 156 18.71 13.26 4.81
C PRO A 156 19.54 12.95 3.56
N THR A 157 19.90 11.68 3.34
CA THR A 157 20.69 11.26 2.17
C THR A 157 19.80 10.86 0.99
N ASN A 158 18.48 10.85 1.14
CA ASN A 158 17.54 10.52 0.07
C ASN A 158 17.48 11.65 -0.98
N ALA A 159 18.11 11.41 -2.14
CA ALA A 159 18.16 12.35 -3.24
C ALA A 159 16.79 12.71 -3.82
N THR A 160 15.82 11.78 -3.83
CA THR A 160 14.46 12.03 -4.32
C THR A 160 13.74 13.07 -3.46
N LEU A 161 13.91 12.99 -2.13
CA LEU A 161 13.33 13.98 -1.21
C LEU A 161 13.94 15.37 -1.42
N GLN A 162 15.27 15.44 -1.58
CA GLN A 162 15.97 16.69 -1.89
C GLN A 162 15.48 17.32 -3.20
N GLN A 163 15.36 16.51 -4.26
CA GLN A 163 14.85 16.94 -5.56
C GLN A 163 13.41 17.45 -5.47
N ASN A 164 12.54 16.75 -4.73
CA ASN A 164 11.16 17.17 -4.52
C ASN A 164 11.06 18.50 -3.76
N ILE A 165 11.83 18.68 -2.70
CA ILE A 165 11.89 19.95 -1.96
C ILE A 165 12.37 21.08 -2.89
N ALA A 166 13.50 20.88 -3.58
CA ALA A 166 14.07 21.88 -4.48
C ALA A 166 13.13 22.27 -5.63
N ARG A 167 12.38 21.30 -6.15
CA ARG A 167 11.40 21.53 -7.22
C ARG A 167 10.20 22.35 -6.73
N ILE A 168 9.72 22.10 -5.51
CA ILE A 168 8.62 22.86 -4.92
C ILE A 168 9.06 24.29 -4.59
N THR A 169 10.25 24.49 -4.03
CA THR A 169 10.73 25.83 -3.65
C THR A 169 11.07 26.72 -4.85
N LYS A 170 11.53 26.14 -5.95
CA LYS A 170 11.82 26.88 -7.20
C LYS A 170 10.58 27.19 -8.05
N SER A 171 9.44 26.59 -7.76
CA SER A 171 8.23 26.83 -8.53
C SER A 171 7.62 28.18 -8.14
N PRO A 172 7.38 29.13 -9.07
CA PRO A 172 6.87 30.46 -8.75
C PRO A 172 5.59 30.35 -7.92
N ALA A 173 5.45 31.20 -6.89
CA ALA A 173 4.30 31.22 -6.01
C ALA A 173 3.01 31.24 -6.85
N GLN A 174 2.08 30.33 -6.57
CA GLN A 174 0.77 30.40 -7.21
C GLN A 174 0.10 31.68 -6.69
N PRO A 175 -0.45 32.54 -7.57
CA PRO A 175 -1.29 33.62 -7.11
C PRO A 175 -2.45 33.03 -6.29
N PRO A 176 -2.90 33.69 -5.22
CA PRO A 176 -3.93 33.16 -4.34
C PRO A 176 -5.16 32.74 -5.16
N SER A 177 -5.65 31.52 -4.91
CA SER A 177 -6.83 30.98 -5.59
C SER A 177 -8.03 31.91 -5.36
N LYS A 178 -8.58 32.45 -6.44
CA LYS A 178 -9.76 33.33 -6.42
C LYS A 178 -11.08 32.56 -6.24
N ASP A 179 -11.09 31.53 -5.41
CA ASP A 179 -12.31 30.78 -5.12
C ASP A 179 -12.85 31.18 -3.74
N LYS A 180 -13.64 32.26 -3.77
CA LYS A 180 -14.86 32.48 -2.98
C LYS A 180 -15.73 33.48 -3.76
N PRO A 181 -17.00 33.15 -3.97
CA PRO A 181 -18.01 33.34 -2.93
C PRO A 181 -18.51 32.02 -2.33
#